data_AF-A0A553Q5D4-F1
#
_entry.id   AF-A0A553Q5D4-F1
#
_cell.length_a   1.000
_cell.length_b   1.000
_cell.length_c   1.000
_cell.angle_alpha   90.00
_cell.angle_beta   90.00
_cell.angle_gamma   90.00
#
_symmetry.space_group_name_H-M   'P 1'
#
loop_
_entity.id
_entity.type
_entity.pdbx_description
1 polymer ?
#
loop_
_entity_poly.entity_id
_entity_poly.type
_entity_poly.pdbx_seq_one_letter_code
_entity_poly.pdbx_strand_id
1 'polypeptide(L)'
;MAHDRCSERNDRQREGERERELKMRTLELMLITLLLFTASQANEAEVLGWTCGYRGLCRRHCNAQEYMIGYHGCPRRYRCCALRY
;
A
#
# COMPACT_ATOMS: atom_id res chain seq x y z
N MET A 1 -19.87 -19.91 -49.26
CA MET A 1 -20.80 -19.67 -48.13
C MET A 1 -20.45 -20.47 -46.85
N ALA A 2 -19.85 -21.67 -46.92
CA ALA A 2 -19.41 -22.41 -45.72
C ALA A 2 -18.04 -21.95 -45.17
N HIS A 3 -17.20 -21.35 -46.01
CA HIS A 3 -15.85 -20.89 -45.64
C HIS A 3 -15.87 -19.66 -44.71
N ASP A 4 -16.79 -18.72 -44.94
CA ASP A 4 -16.96 -17.52 -44.10
C ASP A 4 -17.28 -17.87 -42.63
N ARG A 5 -18.16 -18.86 -42.42
CA ARG A 5 -18.55 -19.32 -41.08
C ARG A 5 -17.42 -19.97 -40.28
N CYS A 6 -16.40 -20.51 -40.94
CA CYS A 6 -15.24 -21.07 -40.27
C CYS A 6 -14.29 -19.97 -39.80
N SER A 7 -14.16 -18.89 -40.58
CA SER A 7 -13.35 -17.72 -40.23
C SER A 7 -13.92 -16.98 -39.02
N GLU A 8 -15.23 -16.68 -39.03
CA GLU A 8 -15.92 -15.98 -37.92
C GLU A 8 -15.84 -16.72 -36.58
N ARG A 9 -15.76 -18.06 -36.63
CA ARG A 9 -15.65 -18.90 -35.43
C ARG A 9 -14.22 -18.86 -34.87
N ASN A 10 -13.22 -18.82 -35.74
CA ASN A 10 -11.81 -18.69 -35.37
C ASN A 10 -11.49 -17.30 -34.81
N ASP A 11 -12.12 -16.23 -35.32
CA ASP A 11 -11.93 -14.87 -34.81
C ASP A 11 -12.48 -14.70 -33.38
N ARG A 12 -13.67 -15.23 -33.10
CA ARG A 12 -14.24 -15.25 -31.75
C ARG A 12 -13.39 -16.03 -30.75
N GLN A 13 -12.74 -17.11 -31.18
CA GLN A 13 -11.82 -17.86 -30.32
C GLN A 13 -10.57 -17.05 -29.96
N ARG A 14 -9.98 -16.32 -30.92
CA ARG A 14 -8.83 -15.44 -30.66
C ARG A 14 -9.18 -14.23 -29.81
N GLU A 15 -10.39 -13.70 -29.90
CA GLU A 15 -10.86 -12.63 -29.02
C GLU A 15 -10.99 -13.13 -27.58
N GLY A 16 -11.56 -14.33 -27.37
CA GLY A 16 -11.66 -14.94 -26.03
C GLY A 16 -10.31 -15.26 -25.38
N GLU A 17 -9.29 -15.66 -26.16
CA GLU A 17 -7.93 -15.85 -25.64
C GLU A 17 -7.26 -14.52 -25.28
N ARG A 18 -7.41 -13.48 -26.11
CA ARG A 18 -6.90 -12.13 -25.84
C ARG A 18 -7.56 -11.51 -24.60
N GLU A 19 -8.87 -11.69 -24.43
CA GLU A 19 -9.58 -11.23 -23.23
C GLU A 19 -9.10 -11.95 -21.96
N ARG A 20 -8.78 -13.25 -22.04
CA ARG A 20 -8.23 -14.02 -20.91
C ARG A 20 -6.83 -13.54 -20.55
N GLU A 21 -5.99 -13.28 -21.55
CA GLU A 21 -4.65 -12.73 -21.35
C GLU A 21 -4.70 -11.33 -20.72
N LEU A 22 -5.63 -10.48 -21.18
CA LEU A 22 -5.84 -9.15 -20.61
C LEU A 22 -6.32 -9.24 -19.16
N LYS A 23 -7.24 -10.16 -18.85
CA LYS A 23 -7.73 -10.41 -17.48
C LYS A 23 -6.61 -10.90 -16.57
N MET A 24 -5.73 -11.79 -17.04
CA MET A 24 -4.62 -12.31 -16.24
C MET A 24 -3.61 -11.19 -15.90
N ARG A 25 -3.22 -10.39 -16.89
CA ARG A 25 -2.35 -9.21 -16.67
C ARG A 25 -3.00 -8.19 -15.74
N THR A 26 -4.31 -7.97 -15.87
CA THR A 26 -5.05 -7.06 -14.98
C THR A 26 -5.07 -7.59 -13.55
N LEU A 27 -5.33 -8.89 -13.35
CA LEU A 27 -5.30 -9.52 -12.03
C LEU A 27 -3.91 -9.44 -11.40
N GLU A 28 -2.85 -9.68 -12.18
CA GLU A 28 -1.46 -9.56 -11.74
C GLU A 28 -1.15 -8.13 -11.29
N LEU A 29 -1.50 -7.12 -12.09
CA LEU A 29 -1.34 -5.71 -11.73
C LEU A 29 -2.14 -5.33 -10.47
N MET A 30 -3.37 -5.82 -10.34
CA MET A 30 -4.21 -5.59 -9.16
C MET A 30 -3.58 -6.20 -7.90
N LEU A 31 -3.05 -7.42 -7.99
CA LEU A 31 -2.36 -8.07 -6.88
C LEU A 31 -1.09 -7.32 -6.48
N ILE A 32 -0.25 -6.91 -7.45
CA ILE A 32 0.96 -6.11 -7.18
C ILE A 32 0.59 -4.79 -6.50
N THR A 33 -0.42 -4.09 -7.02
CA THR A 33 -0.87 -2.81 -6.46
C THR A 33 -1.39 -2.99 -5.03
N LEU A 34 -2.16 -4.05 -4.77
CA LEU A 34 -2.65 -4.37 -3.43
C LEU A 34 -1.49 -4.69 -2.47
N LEU A 35 -0.49 -5.45 -2.91
CA LEU A 35 0.70 -5.76 -2.11
C LEU A 35 1.51 -4.50 -1.77
N LEU A 36 1.67 -3.57 -2.72
CA LEU A 36 2.32 -2.29 -2.47
C LEU A 36 1.53 -1.44 -1.48
N PHE A 37 0.19 -1.45 -1.57
CA PHE A 37 -0.69 -0.70 -0.68
C PHE A 37 -0.72 -1.28 0.75
N THR A 38 -0.65 -2.60 0.91
CA THR A 38 -0.55 -3.21 2.25
C THR A 38 0.85 -3.04 2.83
N ALA A 39 1.88 -3.12 2.00
CA ALA A 39 3.24 -2.79 2.39
C ALA A 39 3.33 -1.33 2.86
N SER A 40 2.73 -0.37 2.12
CA SER A 40 2.70 1.05 2.48
C SER A 40 1.92 1.33 3.78
N GLN A 41 0.89 0.53 4.07
CA GLN A 41 0.17 0.62 5.34
C GLN A 41 0.95 0.01 6.50
N ALA A 42 1.85 -0.95 6.28
CA ALA A 42 2.64 -1.54 7.35
C ALA A 42 3.69 -0.55 7.90
N ASN A 43 4.31 0.26 7.05
CA ASN A 43 5.15 1.38 7.49
C ASN A 43 4.32 2.51 8.11
N GLU A 44 3.08 2.73 7.69
CA GLU A 44 2.18 3.69 8.37
C GLU A 44 1.57 3.12 9.67
N ALA A 45 1.52 1.80 9.84
CA ALA A 45 1.09 1.16 11.08
C ALA A 45 2.14 1.27 12.20
N GLU A 46 3.42 1.43 11.87
CA GLU A 46 4.42 1.93 12.82
C GLU A 46 4.19 3.41 13.18
N VAL A 47 3.47 4.16 12.33
CA VAL A 47 3.07 5.57 12.56
C VAL A 47 1.74 5.68 13.32
N LEU A 48 0.96 4.59 13.41
CA LEU A 48 -0.23 4.48 14.26
C LEU A 48 0.15 4.38 15.75
N GLY A 49 0.49 5.54 16.32
CA GLY A 49 -0.45 6.10 17.28
C GLY A 49 -0.12 5.99 18.77
N TRP A 50 1.14 5.80 19.16
CA TRP A 50 1.50 6.14 20.55
C TRP A 50 1.68 7.65 20.62
N THR A 51 0.59 8.33 20.96
CA THR A 51 0.65 9.76 21.28
C THR A 51 1.08 9.89 22.73
N CYS A 52 2.04 10.75 23.00
CA CYS A 52 2.38 11.14 24.36
C CYS A 52 1.59 12.39 24.74
N GLY A 53 1.28 12.56 26.03
CA GLY A 53 0.36 13.58 26.55
C GLY A 53 0.66 15.04 26.22
N TYR A 54 1.79 15.34 25.58
CA TYR A 54 2.19 16.68 25.14
C TYR A 54 1.83 16.97 23.67
N ARG A 55 0.76 16.35 23.16
CA ARG A 55 0.41 16.36 21.71
C ARG A 55 1.58 15.88 20.83
N GLY A 56 2.43 15.04 21.39
CA GLY A 56 3.62 14.52 20.74
C GLY A 56 3.42 13.09 20.26
N LEU A 57 4.33 12.62 19.41
CA LEU A 57 4.35 11.28 18.84
C LEU A 57 5.54 10.51 19.39
N CYS A 58 5.33 9.24 19.70
CA CYS A 58 6.42 8.34 20.07
C CYS A 58 7.21 7.94 18.83
N ARG A 59 8.47 8.39 18.74
CA ARG A 59 9.41 8.05 17.66
C ARG A 59 10.71 7.53 18.23
N ARG A 60 11.48 6.77 17.45
CA ARG A 60 12.86 6.41 17.82
C ARG A 60 13.79 7.62 17.79
N HIS A 61 13.62 8.46 16.78
CA HIS A 61 14.32 9.72 16.56
C HIS A 61 13.30 10.84 16.33
N CYS A 62 13.48 11.97 16.99
CA CYS A 62 12.65 13.15 16.76
C CYS A 62 13.08 13.85 15.48
N ASN A 63 12.11 14.42 14.75
CA ASN A 63 12.42 15.27 13.62
C ASN A 63 13.07 16.57 14.08
N ALA A 64 13.79 17.27 13.19
CA ALA A 64 14.47 18.54 13.52
C ALA A 64 13.52 19.65 14.03
N GLN A 65 12.23 19.55 13.70
CA GLN A 65 11.17 20.47 14.13
C GLN A 65 10.54 20.09 15.48
N GLU A 66 10.86 18.91 15.99
CA GLU A 66 10.32 18.37 17.25
C GLU A 66 11.41 18.36 18.32
N TYR A 67 11.03 18.56 19.59
CA TYR A 67 11.94 18.39 20.73
C TYR A 67 11.62 17.11 21.50
N MET A 68 12.66 16.48 22.05
CA MET A 68 12.52 15.29 22.89
C MET A 68 12.05 15.68 24.28
N ILE A 69 10.88 15.20 24.70
CA ILE A 69 10.37 15.40 26.07
C ILE A 69 10.89 14.31 27.02
N GLY A 70 11.03 13.08 26.53
CA GLY A 70 11.48 11.94 27.34
C GLY A 70 10.89 10.61 26.89
N TYR A 71 10.84 9.64 27.79
CA TYR A 71 10.32 8.27 27.53
C TYR A 71 8.89 8.05 28.05
N HIS A 72 8.25 9.08 28.62
CA HIS A 72 6.96 8.96 29.28
C HIS A 72 5.84 8.63 28.28
N GLY A 73 5.17 7.49 28.49
CA GLY A 73 4.04 7.03 27.68
C GLY A 73 4.41 6.29 26.39
N CYS A 74 5.70 6.16 26.06
CA CYS A 74 6.15 5.46 24.86
C CYS A 74 6.68 4.05 25.16
N PRO A 75 6.49 3.07 24.25
CA PRO A 75 7.06 1.74 24.40
C PRO A 75 8.60 1.77 24.45
N ARG A 76 9.23 0.72 25.00
CA ARG A 76 10.69 0.67 25.17
C ARG A 76 11.40 0.98 23.84
N ARG A 77 12.44 1.82 23.91
CA ARG A 77 13.24 2.37 22.79
C ARG A 77 12.58 3.48 21.97
N TYR A 78 11.37 3.92 22.32
CA TYR A 78 10.72 5.10 21.72
C TYR A 78 10.77 6.29 22.67
N ARG A 79 10.82 7.49 22.11
CA ARG A 79 10.88 8.78 22.80
C ARG A 79 9.67 9.60 22.37
N CYS A 80 9.12 10.35 23.31
CA CYS A 80 8.07 11.32 23.05
C CYS A 80 8.68 12.56 22.38
N CYS A 81 8.31 12.81 21.13
CA CYS A 81 8.71 13.97 20.34
C CYS A 81 7.52 14.90 20.19
N ALA A 82 7.66 16.17 20.59
CA ALA A 82 6.60 17.16 20.47
C ALA A 82 7.04 18.36 19.63
N LEU A 83 6.09 18.95 18.90
CA LEU A 83 6.31 20.19 18.17
C LEU A 83 6.38 21.36 19.14
N ARG A 84 7.34 22.27 18.90
CA ARG A 84 7.28 23.63 19.45
C ARG A 84 6.41 24.47 18.52
N TYR A 85 5.20 24.81 18.94
CA TYR A 85 4.41 25.89 18.33
C TYR A 85 4.73 27.21 19.02
#